data_AF-A0A2N1ANJ7-F1
#
_entry.id   AF-A0A2N1ANJ7-F1
#
_cell.length_a   1.000
_cell.length_b   1.000
_cell.length_c   1.000
_cell.angle_alpha   90.00
_cell.angle_beta   90.00
_cell.angle_gamma   90.00
#
_symmetry.space_group_name_H-M   'P 1'
#
loop_
_entity.id
_entity.type
_entity.pdbx_description
1 polymer ?
#
loop_
_entity_poly.entity_id
_entity_poly.type
_entity_poly.pdbx_seq_one_letter_code
_entity_poly.pdbx_strand_id
1 'polypeptide(L)'
;MKLIHTSPAAITEINSFGRFGEFLFFAGGEYVMTAGDHITYAIDVEDCAIIDAEQLFFHEDAEKLAGLVEKVMEMVGCDEDTAEELIAQREDVHGIDCDIDPEDLADISWDIQRISGEAAVLLGFRGVEMEDEQGRAYLIHMAGREAELEVA
;
A
#
# COMPACT_ATOMS: atom_id res chain seq x y z
N MET A 1 7.14 -3.71 -15.57
CA MET A 1 6.50 -4.99 -15.24
C MET A 1 5.00 -4.99 -15.49
N LYS A 2 4.41 -6.18 -15.70
CA LYS A 2 2.96 -6.39 -15.76
C LYS A 2 2.43 -6.76 -14.37
N LEU A 3 1.39 -6.08 -13.92
CA LEU A 3 0.80 -6.24 -12.60
C LEU A 3 -0.68 -6.56 -12.73
N ILE A 4 -1.19 -7.44 -11.87
CA ILE A 4 -2.56 -7.94 -11.89
C ILE A 4 -3.33 -7.42 -10.69
N HIS A 5 -4.57 -6.98 -10.88
CA HIS A 5 -5.53 -6.63 -9.83
C HIS A 5 -6.83 -7.41 -10.06
N THR A 6 -7.46 -7.90 -9.00
CA THR A 6 -8.79 -8.51 -9.10
C THR A 6 -9.82 -7.72 -8.33
N SER A 7 -10.98 -7.50 -8.94
CA SER A 7 -12.11 -6.81 -8.31
C SER A 7 -13.39 -7.65 -8.43
N PRO A 8 -14.26 -7.68 -7.41
CA PRO A 8 -15.57 -8.34 -7.49
C PRO A 8 -16.55 -7.63 -8.44
N ALA A 9 -16.26 -6.40 -8.84
CA ALA A 9 -17.10 -5.60 -9.71
C ALA A 9 -16.27 -4.77 -10.70
N ALA A 10 -16.88 -4.36 -11.81
CA ALA A 10 -16.20 -3.56 -12.81
C ALA A 10 -15.78 -2.21 -12.25
N ILE A 11 -14.50 -1.86 -12.42
CA ILE A 11 -13.95 -0.58 -12.01
C ILE A 11 -14.31 0.45 -13.08
N THR A 12 -15.10 1.46 -12.70
CA THR A 12 -15.49 2.56 -13.60
C THR A 12 -14.80 3.89 -13.25
N GLU A 13 -14.37 4.04 -12.00
CA GLU A 13 -13.75 5.25 -11.44
C GLU A 13 -12.89 4.86 -10.24
N ILE A 14 -11.75 5.52 -10.05
CA ILE A 14 -10.95 5.45 -8.82
C ILE A 14 -11.15 6.77 -8.06
N ASN A 15 -11.56 6.65 -6.80
CA ASN A 15 -11.87 7.79 -5.95
C ASN A 15 -11.26 7.59 -4.57
N SER A 16 -11.35 8.58 -3.71
CA SER A 16 -10.79 8.54 -2.36
C SER A 16 -11.65 7.73 -1.36
N PHE A 17 -12.67 6.99 -1.81
CA PHE A 17 -13.55 6.21 -0.92
C PHE A 17 -13.05 4.78 -0.74
N GLY A 18 -13.25 4.23 0.46
CA GLY A 18 -12.83 2.87 0.80
C GLY A 18 -11.47 2.84 1.51
N ARG A 19 -11.01 1.62 1.84
CA ARG A 19 -9.88 1.43 2.75
C ARG A 19 -8.59 2.05 2.24
N PHE A 20 -8.29 1.85 0.95
CA PHE A 20 -7.05 2.29 0.31
C PHE A 20 -7.21 3.56 -0.52
N GLY A 21 -8.39 4.18 -0.52
CA GLY A 21 -8.66 5.41 -1.26
C GLY A 21 -8.28 5.31 -2.74
N GLU A 22 -7.38 6.18 -3.18
CA GLU A 22 -6.94 6.31 -4.57
C GLU A 22 -5.97 5.21 -5.06
N PHE A 23 -5.67 4.23 -4.20
CA PHE A 23 -4.75 3.14 -4.47
C PHE A 23 -5.48 1.82 -4.74
N LEU A 24 -4.86 0.98 -5.58
CA LEU A 24 -5.25 -0.41 -5.76
C LEU A 24 -4.08 -1.34 -5.45
N PHE A 25 -4.39 -2.51 -4.89
CA PHE A 25 -3.43 -3.60 -4.73
C PHE A 25 -3.23 -4.36 -6.02
N PHE A 26 -1.99 -4.70 -6.32
CA PHE A 26 -1.62 -5.57 -7.42
C PHE A 26 -0.65 -6.65 -6.97
N ALA A 27 -0.56 -7.72 -7.76
CA ALA A 27 0.46 -8.76 -7.61
C ALA A 27 1.10 -9.09 -8.97
N GLY A 28 2.23 -9.78 -8.95
CA GLY A 28 2.91 -10.28 -10.16
C GLY A 28 2.16 -11.41 -10.89
N GLY A 29 1.10 -11.95 -10.28
CA GLY A 29 0.25 -13.00 -10.83
C GLY A 29 -1.21 -12.83 -10.38
N GLU A 30 -2.10 -13.65 -10.93
CA GLU A 30 -3.50 -13.64 -10.52
C GLU A 30 -3.64 -14.12 -9.07
N TYR A 31 -4.34 -13.34 -8.26
CA TYR A 31 -4.70 -13.63 -6.88
C TYR A 31 -6.21 -13.44 -6.74
N VAL A 32 -6.89 -14.26 -5.93
CA VAL A 32 -8.35 -14.17 -5.78
C VAL A 32 -8.66 -14.14 -4.28
N MET A 33 -9.12 -12.99 -3.81
CA MET A 33 -9.50 -12.80 -2.39
C MET A 33 -11.02 -12.84 -2.17
N THR A 34 -11.81 -12.92 -3.24
CA THR A 34 -13.28 -12.89 -3.17
C THR A 34 -13.87 -14.28 -3.34
N ALA A 35 -14.88 -14.60 -2.51
CA ALA A 35 -15.71 -15.78 -2.72
C ALA A 35 -16.75 -15.50 -3.82
N GLY A 36 -16.45 -15.83 -5.08
CA GLY A 36 -17.35 -15.64 -6.21
C GLY A 36 -16.63 -15.29 -7.51
N ASP A 37 -17.39 -14.81 -8.49
CA ASP A 37 -16.84 -14.30 -9.74
C ASP A 37 -16.03 -13.02 -9.49
N HIS A 38 -14.93 -12.87 -10.20
CA HIS A 38 -14.08 -11.68 -10.19
C HIS A 38 -13.75 -11.22 -11.59
N ILE A 39 -13.34 -9.96 -11.72
CA ILE A 39 -12.80 -9.39 -12.94
C ILE A 39 -11.30 -9.17 -12.70
N THR A 40 -10.50 -9.72 -13.59
CA THR A 40 -9.04 -9.57 -13.57
C THR A 40 -8.66 -8.39 -14.46
N TYR A 41 -7.89 -7.49 -13.90
CA TYR A 41 -7.31 -6.34 -14.56
C TYR A 41 -5.79 -6.46 -14.59
N ALA A 42 -5.17 -5.90 -15.62
CA ALA A 42 -3.74 -5.77 -15.72
C ALA A 42 -3.33 -4.33 -16.01
N ILE A 43 -2.17 -3.92 -15.48
CA ILE A 43 -1.48 -2.69 -15.86
C ILE A 43 -0.03 -3.03 -16.25
N ASP A 44 0.55 -2.22 -17.13
CA ASP A 44 1.99 -2.18 -17.36
C ASP A 44 2.56 -0.93 -16.67
N VAL A 45 3.50 -1.16 -15.75
CA VAL A 45 4.15 -0.10 -14.96
C VAL A 45 5.65 -0.21 -15.07
N GLU A 46 6.37 0.90 -15.16
CA GLU A 46 7.84 0.87 -15.17
C GLU A 46 8.37 0.52 -13.78
N ASP A 47 9.36 -0.37 -13.70
CA ASP A 47 9.90 -0.83 -12.42
C ASP A 47 10.50 0.33 -11.61
N CYS A 48 11.08 1.34 -12.28
CA CYS A 48 11.60 2.55 -11.63
C CYS A 48 10.52 3.51 -11.13
N ALA A 49 9.24 3.27 -11.46
CA ALA A 49 8.12 4.03 -10.91
C ALA A 49 7.63 3.46 -9.58
N ILE A 50 8.17 2.34 -9.12
CA ILE A 50 7.86 1.71 -7.85
C ILE A 50 9.09 1.77 -6.95
N ILE A 51 8.88 2.11 -5.68
CA ILE A 51 9.91 2.01 -4.64
C ILE A 51 9.63 0.80 -3.75
N ASP A 52 10.68 0.13 -3.28
CA ASP A 52 10.58 -0.88 -2.23
C ASP A 52 10.27 -0.19 -0.88
N ALA A 53 9.28 -0.66 -0.12
CA ALA A 53 8.90 -0.09 1.16
C ALA A 53 10.11 0.07 2.09
N GLU A 54 11.02 -0.89 2.09
CA GLU A 54 12.22 -0.86 2.94
C GLU A 54 13.19 0.28 2.57
N GLN A 55 13.05 0.87 1.37
CA GLN A 55 13.91 1.94 0.87
C GLN A 55 13.33 3.34 1.09
N LEU A 56 12.10 3.47 1.60
CA LEU A 56 11.41 4.76 1.77
C LEU A 56 12.25 5.77 2.57
N PHE A 57 12.78 5.37 3.73
CA PHE A 57 13.57 6.25 4.61
C PHE A 57 15.05 6.37 4.23
N PHE A 58 15.51 5.62 3.21
CA PHE A 58 16.85 5.80 2.62
C PHE A 58 16.84 6.75 1.43
N HIS A 59 15.66 7.22 1.01
CA HIS A 59 15.51 8.16 -0.08
C HIS A 59 16.04 9.55 0.31
N GLU A 60 16.59 10.29 -0.67
CA GLU A 60 17.18 11.61 -0.42
C GLU A 60 16.19 12.68 0.05
N ASP A 61 14.90 12.43 -0.15
CA ASP A 61 13.77 13.29 0.21
C ASP A 61 12.95 12.72 1.41
N ALA A 62 13.52 11.79 2.19
CA ALA A 62 12.83 11.11 3.30
C ALA A 62 12.25 12.08 4.35
N GLU A 63 12.80 13.30 4.47
CA GLU A 63 12.26 14.34 5.35
C GLU A 63 10.81 14.75 5.02
N LYS A 64 10.36 14.52 3.78
CA LYS A 64 8.95 14.76 3.38
C LYS A 64 7.98 13.81 4.10
N LEU A 65 8.48 12.70 4.65
CA LEU A 65 7.69 11.67 5.31
C LEU A 65 7.38 11.99 6.78
N ALA A 66 8.00 13.02 7.37
CA ALA A 66 7.86 13.33 8.80
C ALA A 66 6.39 13.41 9.27
N GLY A 67 5.51 14.03 8.46
CA GLY A 67 4.08 14.11 8.81
C GLY A 67 3.34 12.76 8.75
N LEU A 68 3.83 11.80 7.98
CA LEU A 68 3.30 10.43 7.99
C LEU A 68 3.82 9.65 9.19
N VAL A 69 5.08 9.85 9.58
CA VAL A 69 5.67 9.25 10.80
C VAL A 69 4.91 9.72 12.03
N GLU A 70 4.70 11.04 12.19
CA GLU A 70 3.90 11.61 13.29
C GLU A 70 2.49 11.00 13.36
N LYS A 71 1.84 10.84 12.20
CA LYS A 71 0.51 10.22 12.10
C LYS A 71 0.51 8.76 12.56
N VAL A 72 1.53 7.98 12.22
CA VAL A 72 1.64 6.57 12.65
C VAL A 72 1.95 6.50 14.16
N MET A 73 2.83 7.37 14.67
CA MET A 73 3.10 7.45 16.10
C MET A 73 1.83 7.72 16.91
N GLU A 74 0.99 8.67 16.47
CA GLU A 74 -0.28 8.99 17.13
C GLU A 74 -1.30 7.85 17.00
N MET A 75 -1.37 7.23 15.82
CA MET A 75 -2.32 6.14 15.52
C MET A 75 -2.00 4.86 16.28
N VAL A 76 -0.71 4.54 16.46
CA VAL A 76 -0.23 3.29 17.05
C VAL A 76 0.19 3.44 18.52
N GLY A 77 0.56 4.65 18.94
CA GLY A 77 1.12 4.91 20.26
C GLY A 77 2.56 4.43 20.40
N CYS A 78 3.36 4.51 19.33
CA CYS A 78 4.77 4.09 19.30
C CYS A 78 5.76 5.27 19.17
N ASP A 79 7.06 4.99 19.25
CA ASP A 79 8.10 5.98 18.99
C ASP A 79 8.38 6.17 17.50
N GLU A 80 9.20 7.17 17.17
CA GLU A 80 9.54 7.56 15.80
C GLU A 80 10.19 6.40 15.04
N ASP A 81 11.19 5.74 15.64
CA ASP A 81 11.90 4.61 15.04
C ASP A 81 10.95 3.47 14.69
N THR A 82 10.03 3.12 15.60
CA THR A 82 9.02 2.07 15.34
C THR A 82 8.06 2.49 14.23
N ALA A 83 7.61 3.76 14.22
CA ALA A 83 6.73 4.27 13.19
C ALA A 83 7.38 4.23 11.79
N GLU A 84 8.67 4.55 11.68
CA GLU A 84 9.42 4.40 10.43
C GLU A 84 9.49 2.94 9.97
N GLU A 85 9.80 2.01 10.87
CA GLU A 85 9.91 0.58 10.53
C GLU A 85 8.55 -0.04 10.13
N LEU A 86 7.45 0.42 10.73
CA LEU A 86 6.08 0.07 10.31
C LEU A 86 5.78 0.59 8.90
N ILE A 87 6.07 1.86 8.61
CA ILE A 87 5.86 2.45 7.27
C ILE A 87 6.74 1.76 6.24
N ALA A 88 7.97 1.40 6.62
CA ALA A 88 8.92 0.66 5.79
C ALA A 88 8.57 -0.83 5.63
N GLN A 89 7.50 -1.31 6.28
CA GLN A 89 7.04 -2.70 6.26
C GLN A 89 8.09 -3.72 6.74
N ARG A 90 9.04 -3.26 7.58
CA ARG A 90 10.03 -4.12 8.23
C ARG A 90 9.54 -4.70 9.55
N GLU A 91 8.55 -4.03 10.12
CA GLU A 91 7.85 -4.44 11.31
C GLU A 91 6.34 -4.44 11.03
N ASP A 92 5.61 -5.29 11.74
CA ASP A 92 4.16 -5.39 11.63
C ASP A 92 3.54 -5.02 12.99
N VAL A 93 2.40 -4.34 12.95
CA VAL A 93 1.72 -3.85 14.16
C VAL A 93 1.31 -4.99 15.11
N HIS A 94 1.09 -6.21 14.59
CA HIS A 94 0.83 -7.41 15.39
C HIS A 94 2.07 -7.90 16.16
N GLY A 95 3.27 -7.44 15.80
CA GLY A 95 4.55 -7.83 16.37
C GLY A 95 5.08 -6.91 17.47
N ILE A 96 4.48 -5.74 17.66
CA ILE A 96 4.95 -4.70 18.59
C ILE A 96 4.07 -4.54 19.82
N ASP A 97 4.66 -4.00 20.89
CA ASP A 97 3.91 -3.56 22.06
C ASP A 97 3.26 -2.20 21.74
N CYS A 98 1.96 -2.20 21.45
CA CYS A 98 1.19 -1.01 21.10
C CYS A 98 -0.09 -0.91 21.94
N ASP A 99 -0.59 0.32 22.12
CA ASP A 99 -1.81 0.60 22.89
C ASP A 99 -3.05 0.51 21.97
N ILE A 100 -3.15 -0.59 21.22
CA ILE A 100 -4.23 -0.85 20.25
C ILE A 100 -4.99 -2.09 20.68
N ASP A 101 -6.31 -2.00 20.66
CA ASP A 101 -7.15 -3.16 20.92
C ASP A 101 -6.92 -4.25 19.85
N PRO A 102 -6.78 -5.54 20.23
CA PRO A 102 -6.49 -6.61 19.27
C PRO A 102 -7.48 -6.74 18.10
N GLU A 103 -8.71 -6.25 18.27
CA GLU A 103 -9.73 -6.23 17.23
C GLU A 103 -9.47 -5.19 16.13
N ASP A 104 -8.73 -4.12 16.46
CA ASP A 104 -8.42 -3.02 15.55
C ASP A 104 -7.06 -3.21 14.84
N LEU A 105 -6.20 -4.12 15.32
CA LEU A 105 -4.86 -4.33 14.75
C LEU A 105 -4.87 -4.64 13.26
N ALA A 106 -5.84 -5.42 12.79
CA ALA A 106 -5.95 -5.77 11.37
C ALA A 106 -6.30 -4.54 10.52
N ASP A 107 -7.20 -3.68 11.02
CA ASP A 107 -7.47 -2.41 10.37
C ASP A 107 -6.18 -1.58 10.39
N ILE A 108 -5.56 -1.36 11.54
CA ILE A 108 -4.34 -0.54 11.63
C ILE A 108 -3.23 -1.01 10.66
N SER A 109 -3.02 -2.32 10.53
CA SER A 109 -2.08 -2.88 9.53
C SER A 109 -2.40 -2.40 8.11
N TRP A 110 -3.67 -2.45 7.69
CA TRP A 110 -4.09 -1.91 6.39
C TRP A 110 -3.93 -0.40 6.26
N ASP A 111 -4.12 0.37 7.35
CA ASP A 111 -3.86 1.81 7.32
C ASP A 111 -2.38 2.12 7.13
N ILE A 112 -1.50 1.35 7.78
CA ILE A 112 -0.05 1.48 7.63
C ILE A 112 0.36 1.17 6.18
N GLN A 113 -0.15 0.09 5.58
CA GLN A 113 0.11 -0.23 4.16
C GLN A 113 -0.29 0.91 3.23
N ARG A 114 -1.44 1.55 3.49
CA ARG A 114 -1.88 2.73 2.75
C ARG A 114 -0.92 3.91 2.94
N ILE A 115 -0.46 4.14 4.16
CA ILE A 115 0.52 5.20 4.48
C ILE A 115 1.85 4.94 3.76
N SER A 116 2.31 3.69 3.62
CA SER A 116 3.47 3.34 2.79
C SER A 116 3.26 3.73 1.32
N GLY A 117 2.05 3.55 0.79
CA GLY A 117 1.68 4.03 -0.55
C GLY A 117 1.70 5.56 -0.65
N GLU A 118 1.16 6.26 0.35
CA GLU A 118 1.24 7.73 0.44
C GLU A 118 2.69 8.23 0.48
N ALA A 119 3.55 7.55 1.25
CA ALA A 119 4.97 7.86 1.35
C ALA A 119 5.66 7.75 -0.02
N ALA A 120 5.42 6.66 -0.76
CA ALA A 120 5.94 6.51 -2.11
C ALA A 120 5.51 7.66 -3.04
N VAL A 121 4.24 8.07 -2.99
CA VAL A 121 3.73 9.19 -3.80
C VAL A 121 4.39 10.52 -3.39
N LEU A 122 4.57 10.78 -2.09
CA LEU A 122 5.26 11.98 -1.61
C LEU A 122 6.72 12.05 -2.08
N LEU A 123 7.38 10.90 -2.21
CA LEU A 123 8.73 10.78 -2.74
C LEU A 123 8.79 10.81 -4.29
N GLY A 124 7.64 10.89 -4.97
CA GLY A 124 7.56 11.00 -6.43
C GLY A 124 7.45 9.68 -7.17
N PHE A 125 7.26 8.57 -6.46
CA PHE A 125 6.96 7.27 -7.05
C PHE A 125 5.47 7.11 -7.31
N ARG A 126 5.12 6.16 -8.18
CA ARG A 126 3.74 5.81 -8.49
C ARG A 126 3.13 4.86 -7.46
N GLY A 127 3.96 4.10 -6.76
CA GLY A 127 3.52 3.15 -5.77
C GLY A 127 4.67 2.50 -5.04
N VAL A 128 4.32 1.58 -4.16
CA VAL A 128 5.26 0.88 -3.28
C VAL A 128 5.15 -0.64 -3.49
N GLU A 129 6.28 -1.32 -3.47
CA GLU A 129 6.39 -2.78 -3.37
C GLU A 129 6.55 -3.18 -1.90
N MET A 130 5.82 -4.20 -1.47
CA MET A 130 5.87 -4.75 -0.11
C MET A 130 5.73 -6.29 -0.14
N GLU A 131 6.10 -6.96 0.94
CA GLU A 131 5.82 -8.39 1.13
C GLU A 131 4.56 -8.58 1.97
N ASP A 132 3.69 -9.50 1.55
CA ASP A 132 2.50 -9.94 2.28
C ASP A 132 2.46 -11.49 2.32
N GLU A 133 1.49 -12.08 3.00
CA GLU A 133 1.29 -13.53 3.14
C GLU A 133 1.23 -14.27 1.78
N GLN A 134 0.85 -13.58 0.71
CA GLN A 134 0.76 -14.13 -0.64
C GLN A 134 2.01 -13.89 -1.50
N GLY A 135 3.05 -13.26 -0.94
CA GLY A 135 4.28 -12.87 -1.61
C GLY A 135 4.33 -11.37 -1.89
N ARG A 136 5.02 -10.97 -2.97
CA ARG A 136 5.17 -9.57 -3.37
C ARG A 136 3.84 -8.95 -3.77
N ALA A 137 3.47 -7.88 -3.08
CA ALA A 137 2.31 -7.05 -3.34
C ALA A 137 2.76 -5.64 -3.73
N TYR A 138 1.92 -4.96 -4.51
CA TYR A 138 2.20 -3.63 -5.02
C TYR A 138 1.00 -2.74 -4.74
N LEU A 139 1.20 -1.65 -4.00
CA LEU A 139 0.16 -0.65 -3.79
C LEU A 139 0.40 0.53 -4.73
N ILE A 140 -0.45 0.66 -5.74
CA ILE A 140 -0.24 1.60 -6.86
C ILE A 140 -1.31 2.69 -6.83
N HIS A 141 -0.87 3.95 -6.92
CA HIS A 141 -1.78 5.09 -7.07
C HIS A 141 -2.42 5.09 -8.46
N MET A 142 -3.75 5.07 -8.51
CA MET A 142 -4.53 4.85 -9.73
C MET A 142 -5.56 5.94 -10.02
N ALA A 143 -5.71 6.96 -9.18
CA ALA A 143 -6.62 8.07 -9.47
C ALA A 143 -6.23 8.79 -10.78
N GLY A 144 -7.19 8.90 -11.70
CA GLY A 144 -6.97 9.47 -13.03
C GLY A 144 -6.21 8.56 -14.01
N ARG A 145 -6.00 7.28 -13.65
CA ARG A 145 -5.29 6.27 -14.45
C ARG A 145 -6.15 5.06 -14.77
N GLU A 146 -7.48 5.19 -14.67
CA GLU A 146 -8.43 4.11 -14.88
C GLU A 146 -8.35 3.52 -16.28
N ALA A 147 -8.00 4.36 -17.28
CA ALA A 147 -7.81 3.92 -18.65
C ALA A 147 -6.61 2.97 -18.85
N GLU A 148 -5.72 2.86 -17.87
CA GLU A 148 -4.60 1.91 -17.90
C GLU A 148 -5.03 0.49 -17.48
N LEU A 149 -6.21 0.32 -16.88
CA LEU A 149 -6.73 -0.98 -16.46
C LEU A 149 -7.25 -1.78 -17.67
N GLU A 150 -6.50 -2.79 -18.10
CA GLU A 150 -6.89 -3.70 -19.16
C GLU A 150 -7.54 -4.96 -18.57
N VAL A 151 -8.74 -5.34 -19.04
CA VAL A 151 -9.36 -6.62 -18.64
C VAL A 151 -8.52 -7.78 -19.21
N ALA A 152 -8.07 -8.68 -18.34
CA ALA A 152 -7.17 -9.78 -18.65
C ALA A 152 -7.88 -11.13 -18.82
#